data_AF-A0AAW2XIL3-F1
#
_entry.id   AF-A0AAW2XIL3-F1
#
_cell.length_a   1.000
_cell.length_b   1.000
_cell.length_c   1.000
_cell.angle_alpha   90.00
_cell.angle_beta   90.00
_cell.angle_gamma   90.00
#
_symmetry.space_group_name_H-M   'P 1'
#
loop_
_entity.id
_entity.type
_entity.pdbx_description
1 polymer ?
#
loop_
_entity_poly.entity_id
_entity_poly.type
_entity_poly.pdbx_seq_one_letter_code
_entity_poly.pdbx_strand_id
1 'polypeptide(L)'
;AASYVVFAATTAGVQASALALTGEKSFQWMKLCNKYTRFCFQIGGALACGYIAAILMVITSSISAYALFRLYSPKHFLLLKGR
;
A
#
# COMPACT_ATOMS: atom_id res chain seq x y z
N ALA A 1 -2.06 -3.49 13.00
CA ALA A 1 -3.40 -3.54 12.37
C ALA A 1 -3.58 -2.43 11.32
N ALA A 2 -3.43 -1.16 11.69
CA ALA A 2 -3.64 -0.04 10.76
C ALA A 2 -2.77 -0.08 9.49
N SER A 3 -1.47 -0.41 9.61
CA SER A 3 -0.57 -0.53 8.46
C SER A 3 -1.01 -1.57 7.42
N TYR A 4 -1.48 -2.73 7.88
CA TYR A 4 -1.99 -3.79 7.00
C TYR A 4 -3.28 -3.39 6.30
N VAL A 5 -4.20 -2.71 7.01
CA VAL A 5 -5.47 -2.23 6.43
C VAL A 5 -5.21 -1.14 5.39
N VAL A 6 -4.34 -0.17 5.69
CA VAL A 6 -3.98 0.90 4.75
C VAL A 6 -3.32 0.32 3.51
N PHE A 7 -2.39 -0.63 3.66
CA PHE A 7 -1.76 -1.29 2.53
C PHE A 7 -2.80 -2.04 1.68
N ALA A 8 -3.62 -2.90 2.29
CA ALA A 8 -4.65 -3.68 1.60
C ALA A 8 -5.65 -2.79 0.86
N ALA A 9 -6.17 -1.74 1.51
CA ALA A 9 -7.10 -0.80 0.89
C ALA A 9 -6.46 -0.06 -0.30
N THR A 10 -5.20 0.37 -0.17
CA THR A 10 -4.49 1.06 -1.25
C THR A 10 -4.24 0.11 -2.43
N THR A 11 -3.81 -1.13 -2.18
CA THR A 11 -3.62 -2.15 -3.22
C THR A 11 -4.93 -2.49 -3.94
N ALA A 12 -6.03 -2.65 -3.19
CA ALA A 12 -7.35 -2.86 -3.78
C ALA A 12 -7.78 -1.67 -4.66
N GLY A 13 -7.53 -0.44 -4.20
CA GLY A 13 -7.79 0.78 -4.98
C GLY A 13 -6.97 0.86 -6.27
N VAL A 14 -5.69 0.47 -6.23
CA VAL A 14 -4.83 0.38 -7.42
C VAL A 14 -5.35 -0.67 -8.39
N GLN A 15 -5.77 -1.84 -7.89
CA GLN A 15 -6.32 -2.91 -8.73
C GLN A 15 -7.64 -2.50 -9.41
N ALA A 16 -8.53 -1.84 -8.67
CA ALA A 16 -9.74 -1.25 -9.23
C ALA A 16 -9.44 -0.17 -10.29
N SER A 17 -8.38 0.62 -10.08
CA SER A 17 -7.94 1.63 -11.04
C SER A 17 -7.32 1.02 -12.31
N ALA A 18 -6.65 -0.13 -12.18
CA ALA A 18 -6.16 -0.88 -13.34
C ALA A 18 -7.33 -1.34 -14.22
N LEU A 19 -8.39 -1.89 -13.62
CA LEU A 19 -9.65 -2.22 -14.32
C LEU A 19 -10.25 -0.96 -14.99
N ALA A 20 -10.19 0.19 -14.31
CA ALA A 20 -10.63 1.48 -14.86
C ALA A 20 -9.91 1.92 -16.15
N LEU A 21 -8.64 1.53 -16.29
CA LEU A 21 -7.77 1.87 -17.42
C LEU A 21 -7.86 0.84 -18.56
N THR A 22 -7.81 -0.46 -18.26
CA THR A 22 -7.82 -1.52 -19.27
C THR A 22 -9.22 -1.79 -19.81
N GLY A 23 -10.22 -1.78 -18.93
CA GLY A 23 -11.56 -2.32 -19.21
C GLY A 23 -11.55 -3.85 -19.35
N GLU A 24 -12.72 -4.48 -19.25
CA GLU A 24 -12.87 -5.93 -19.41
C GLU A 24 -14.12 -6.26 -20.22
N LYS A 25 -13.94 -6.87 -21.39
CA LYS A 25 -15.05 -7.14 -22.32
C LYS A 25 -15.97 -8.23 -21.79
N SER A 26 -15.41 -9.20 -21.06
CA SER A 26 -16.16 -10.32 -20.48
C SER A 26 -17.17 -9.85 -19.43
N PHE A 27 -16.91 -8.70 -18.80
CA PHE A 27 -17.75 -8.08 -17.78
C PHE A 27 -18.56 -6.88 -18.32
N GLN A 28 -18.59 -6.69 -19.65
CA GLN A 28 -19.10 -5.49 -20.32
C GLN A 28 -18.56 -4.16 -19.77
N TRP A 29 -17.37 -4.20 -19.19
CA TRP A 29 -16.80 -3.08 -18.46
C TRP A 29 -15.95 -2.23 -19.41
N MET A 30 -16.41 -1.02 -19.70
CA MET A 30 -15.74 -0.10 -20.64
C MET A 30 -14.65 0.72 -19.95
N LYS A 31 -13.62 1.14 -20.70
CA LYS A 31 -12.53 2.00 -20.20
C LYS A 31 -13.07 3.33 -19.65
N LEU A 32 -13.18 3.44 -18.33
CA LEU A 32 -13.74 4.60 -17.66
C LEU A 32 -12.85 5.84 -17.84
N CYS A 33 -11.54 5.66 -17.80
CA CYS A 33 -10.59 6.76 -17.94
C CYS A 33 -10.54 7.40 -19.33
N ASN A 34 -11.11 6.75 -20.35
CA ASN A 34 -11.22 7.36 -21.68
C ASN A 34 -12.34 8.43 -21.72
N LYS A 35 -13.36 8.30 -20.88
CA LYS A 35 -14.47 9.26 -20.75
C LYS A 35 -14.20 10.32 -19.68
N TYR A 36 -13.67 9.91 -18.53
CA TYR A 36 -13.49 10.76 -17.34
C TYR A 36 -12.02 10.99 -16.98
N THR A 37 -11.25 11.53 -17.94
CA THR A 37 -9.80 11.73 -17.79
C THR A 37 -9.40 12.55 -16.56
N ARG A 38 -10.12 13.65 -16.24
CA ARG A 38 -9.79 14.52 -15.10
C ARG A 38 -9.91 13.79 -13.76
N PHE A 39 -10.96 13.00 -13.60
CA PHE A 39 -11.16 12.18 -12.40
C PHE A 39 -10.05 11.13 -12.27
N CYS A 40 -9.71 10.46 -13.38
CA CYS A 40 -8.64 9.46 -13.39
C CYS A 40 -7.27 10.03 -13.03
N PHE A 41 -6.96 11.25 -13.48
CA PHE A 41 -5.72 11.91 -13.10
C PHE A 41 -5.68 12.24 -11.60
N GLN A 42 -6.80 12.71 -11.04
CA GLN A 42 -6.88 13.10 -9.65
C GLN A 42 -6.86 11.89 -8.70
N ILE A 43 -7.61 10.83 -8.99
CA ILE A 43 -7.58 9.58 -8.21
C ILE A 43 -6.22 8.89 -8.35
N GLY A 44 -5.61 8.92 -9.55
CA GLY A 44 -4.29 8.37 -9.79
C GLY A 44 -3.22 9.07 -8.94
N GLY A 45 -3.26 10.39 -8.87
CA GLY A 45 -2.40 11.17 -7.98
C GLY A 45 -2.64 10.85 -6.50
N ALA A 46 -3.91 10.73 -6.07
CA ALA A 46 -4.24 10.38 -4.69
C ALA A 46 -3.72 8.98 -4.30
N LEU A 47 -3.89 7.99 -5.18
CA LEU A 47 -3.38 6.63 -4.97
C LEU A 47 -1.86 6.59 -4.93
N ALA A 48 -1.17 7.32 -5.82
CA ALA A 48 0.29 7.42 -5.80
C ALA A 48 0.80 8.01 -4.47
N CYS A 49 0.21 9.11 -4.01
CA CYS A 49 0.55 9.70 -2.71
C CYS A 49 0.25 8.74 -1.55
N GLY A 50 -0.89 8.05 -1.58
CA GLY A 50 -1.26 7.06 -0.55
C GLY A 50 -0.27 5.89 -0.48
N TYR A 51 0.18 5.40 -1.64
CA TYR A 51 1.16 4.31 -1.71
C TYR A 51 2.53 4.74 -1.15
N ILE A 52 2.97 5.95 -1.50
CA ILE A 52 4.20 6.53 -0.95
C ILE A 52 4.10 6.66 0.58
N ALA A 53 2.98 7.18 1.09
CA ALA A 53 2.75 7.30 2.53
C ALA A 53 2.79 5.93 3.24
N ALA A 54 2.19 4.90 2.65
CA ALA A 54 2.23 3.55 3.19
C ALA A 54 3.67 2.99 3.27
N ILE A 55 4.48 3.20 2.23
CA ILE A 55 5.89 2.80 2.22
C ILE A 55 6.69 3.53 3.30
N LEU A 56 6.52 4.85 3.42
CA LEU A 56 7.18 5.65 4.45
C LEU A 56 6.80 5.18 5.86
N MET A 57 5.54 4.80 6.07
CA MET A 57 5.08 4.25 7.35
C MET A 57 5.75 2.91 7.68
N VAL A 58 5.94 2.04 6.68
CA VAL A 58 6.67 0.76 6.85
C VAL A 58 8.13 1.01 7.21
N ILE A 59 8.80 1.94 6.51
CA ILE A 59 10.21 2.29 6.75
C ILE A 59 10.40 2.88 8.15
N THR A 60 9.57 3.84 8.54
CA THR A 60 9.67 4.47 9.87
C THR A 60 9.36 3.48 10.99
N SER A 61 8.42 2.56 10.78
CA SER A 61 8.11 1.48 11.72
C SER A 61 9.28 0.50 11.88
N SER A 62 9.93 0.11 10.79
CA SER A 62 11.07 -0.82 10.83
C SER A 62 12.32 -0.18 11.42
N ILE A 63 12.60 1.09 11.14
CA ILE A 63 13.69 1.84 11.79
C ILE A 63 13.44 1.92 13.29
N SER A 64 12.21 2.22 13.71
CA SER A 64 11.85 2.32 15.14
C SER A 64 12.03 0.98 15.85
N ALA A 65 11.55 -0.11 15.24
CA ALA A 65 11.73 -1.46 15.76
C ALA A 65 13.23 -1.82 15.83
N TYR A 66 13.99 -1.57 14.77
CA TYR A 66 15.43 -1.82 14.72
C TYR A 66 16.19 -1.05 15.82
N ALA A 67 15.91 0.24 15.99
CA ALA A 67 16.55 1.05 17.02
C ALA A 67 16.27 0.51 18.43
N LEU A 68 15.04 0.07 18.69
CA LEU A 68 14.62 -0.52 19.97
C LEU A 68 15.36 -1.84 20.22
N PHE A 69 15.36 -2.76 19.25
CA PHE A 69 16.06 -4.04 19.38
C PHE A 69 17.57 -3.87 19.51
N ARG A 70 18.17 -2.90 18.80
CA ARG A 70 19.60 -2.59 18.89
C ARG A 70 19.99 -2.07 20.28
N LEU A 71 19.15 -1.22 20.90
CA LEU A 71 19.47 -0.61 22.19
C LEU A 71 19.21 -1.55 23.37
N TYR A 72 18.16 -2.37 23.29
CA TYR A 72 17.69 -3.21 24.41
C TYR A 72 18.04 -4.71 24.29
N SER A 73 18.48 -5.20 23.12
CA SER A 73 18.75 -6.64 22.91
C SER A 73 20.09 -6.91 22.20
N PRO A 74 21.24 -6.69 22.87
CA PRO A 74 22.55 -6.96 22.28
C PRO A 74 22.86 -8.46 22.11
N LYS A 75 22.10 -9.38 22.73
CA LYS A 75 22.35 -10.84 22.66
C LYS A 75 21.15 -11.72 22.29
N HIS A 76 19.97 -11.14 22.03
CA HIS A 76 18.71 -11.88 21.90
C HIS A 76 17.87 -11.40 20.70
N PHE A 77 18.50 -10.97 19.60
CA PHE A 77 17.80 -10.39 18.45
C PHE A 77 16.88 -11.38 17.71
N LEU A 78 17.10 -12.70 17.85
CA LEU A 78 16.36 -13.74 17.11
C LEU A 78 15.85 -14.90 17.98
N LEU A 79 15.96 -14.83 19.31
CA LEU A 79 15.30 -15.80 20.17
C LEU A 79 13.83 -15.41 20.34
N LEU A 80 13.07 -15.57 19.26
CA LEU A 80 11.65 -15.91 19.36
C LEU A 80 11.62 -17.23 20.16
N LYS A 81 11.53 -17.12 21.48
CA LYS A 81 11.40 -18.26 22.37
C LYS A 81 10.08 -18.93 22.02
N GLY A 82 10.15 -19.91 21.12
CA GLY A 82 9.11 -20.90 20.94
C GLY A 82 8.90 -21.59 22.29
N ARG A 83 7.79 -21.27 22.93
CA ARG A 83 7.13 -22.16 23.87
C ARG A 83 5.63 -22.01 23.67
#